data_AF-A0A5E4J389-F1
#
_entry.id   AF-A0A5E4J389-F1
#
_cell.length_a   1.000
_cell.length_b   1.000
_cell.length_c   1.000
_cell.angle_alpha   90.00
_cell.angle_beta   90.00
_cell.angle_gamma   90.00
#
_symmetry.space_group_name_H-M   'P 1'
#
loop_
_entity.id
_entity.type
_entity.pdbx_description
1 polymer ?
#
loop_
_entity_poly.entity_id
_entity_poly.type
_entity_poly.pdbx_seq_one_letter_code
_entity_poly.pdbx_strand_id
1 'polypeptide(L)'
;MVMNSVLTAERIKGKEFLLQEFCGKKVSISFSKSKSLLGVRGIIVRESRNTFSILTSRKKTIVIPKSGCIFSFKEGLVSGEILIMNPEDRIKKLYSKVFSK
;
A
#
# COMPACT_ATOMS: atom_id res chain seq x y z
N MET A 1 -18.12 -0.82 20.56
CA MET A 1 -17.40 0.39 20.13
C MET A 1 -16.10 0.48 20.91
N VAL A 2 -15.00 -0.05 20.36
CA VAL A 2 -13.64 0.30 20.82
C VAL A 2 -12.78 0.44 19.56
N MET A 3 -12.78 1.65 19.01
CA MET A 3 -11.93 2.09 17.89
C MET A 3 -10.50 2.36 18.41
N ASN A 4 -9.85 1.35 19.01
CA ASN A 4 -8.48 1.49 19.50
C ASN A 4 -7.54 0.58 18.72
N SER A 5 -6.96 1.16 17.65
CA SER A 5 -5.59 0.95 17.15
C SER A 5 -5.53 1.22 15.65
N VAL A 6 -5.69 2.48 15.24
CA VAL A 6 -5.59 2.95 13.84
C VAL A 6 -4.14 2.88 13.29
N LEU A 7 -3.32 1.96 13.81
CA LEU A 7 -1.91 1.70 13.47
C LEU A 7 -1.62 0.20 13.35
N THR A 8 -2.63 -0.66 13.19
CA THR A 8 -2.42 -2.11 13.09
C THR A 8 -1.66 -2.45 11.80
N ALA A 9 -0.40 -2.84 12.00
CA ALA A 9 0.53 -3.51 11.08
C ALA A 9 1.26 -2.66 10.04
N GLU A 10 1.82 -1.51 10.43
CA GLU A 10 3.03 -1.00 9.76
C GLU A 10 4.26 -1.70 10.34
N ARG A 11 4.60 -2.88 9.82
CA ARG A 11 5.89 -3.51 10.12
C ARG A 11 6.83 -3.22 8.96
N ILE A 12 7.38 -2.00 8.93
CA ILE A 12 8.17 -1.46 7.81
C ILE A 12 9.58 -1.10 8.31
N LYS A 13 10.60 -1.51 7.56
CA LYS A 13 11.98 -1.06 7.74
C LYS A 13 12.13 0.32 7.09
N GLY A 14 12.18 1.38 7.90
CA GLY A 14 12.31 2.77 7.45
C GLY A 14 10.98 3.36 7.02
N LYS A 15 10.51 4.36 7.76
CA LYS A 15 9.24 5.05 7.51
C LYS A 15 9.28 5.89 6.22
N GLU A 16 10.47 6.26 5.78
CA GLU A 16 10.76 7.04 4.58
C GLU A 16 10.31 6.31 3.32
N PHE A 17 10.29 4.97 3.36
CA PHE A 17 9.77 4.13 2.28
C PHE A 17 8.36 4.55 1.83
N LEU A 18 7.51 4.93 2.77
CA LEU A 18 6.14 5.34 2.48
C LEU A 18 6.06 6.65 1.68
N LEU A 19 7.12 7.46 1.67
CA LEU A 19 7.18 8.72 0.95
C LEU A 19 7.76 8.56 -0.47
N GLN A 20 8.26 7.37 -0.81
CA GLN A 20 8.84 7.08 -2.11
C GLN A 20 7.78 6.76 -3.17
N GLU A 21 8.23 6.66 -4.43
CA GLU A 21 7.44 6.12 -5.54
C GLU A 21 7.21 4.61 -5.37
N PHE A 22 5.97 4.16 -5.57
CA PHE A 22 5.61 2.74 -5.52
C PHE A 22 5.66 2.08 -6.89
N CYS A 23 5.56 2.84 -7.99
CA CYS A 23 5.72 2.32 -9.34
C CYS A 23 7.11 1.64 -9.50
N GLY A 24 7.12 0.48 -10.16
CA GLY A 24 8.29 -0.37 -10.31
C GLY A 24 8.58 -1.29 -9.12
N LYS A 25 7.93 -1.10 -7.96
CA LYS A 25 8.14 -1.98 -6.80
C LYS A 25 7.36 -3.29 -6.93
N LYS A 26 7.96 -4.37 -6.42
CA LYS A 26 7.30 -5.67 -6.26
C LYS A 26 6.40 -5.64 -5.04
N VAL A 27 5.19 -6.16 -5.18
CA VAL A 27 4.19 -6.19 -4.12
C VAL A 27 3.41 -7.50 -4.16
N SER A 28 2.97 -7.97 -3.00
CA SER A 28 1.94 -9.02 -2.86
C SER A 28 0.85 -8.58 -1.88
N ILE A 29 -0.36 -9.12 -2.04
CA ILE A 29 -1.48 -8.84 -1.15
C ILE A 29 -1.45 -9.85 -0.01
N SER A 30 -1.08 -9.38 1.19
CA SER A 30 -1.03 -10.20 2.41
C SER A 30 -2.41 -10.36 3.05
N PHE A 31 -3.27 -9.35 2.90
CA PHE A 31 -4.64 -9.36 3.38
C PHE A 31 -5.52 -8.53 2.46
N SER A 32 -6.78 -8.94 2.28
CA SER A 32 -7.80 -8.13 1.63
C SER A 32 -9.17 -8.46 2.20
N LYS A 33 -10.03 -7.44 2.32
CA LYS A 33 -11.47 -7.63 2.60
C LYS A 33 -12.15 -8.49 1.53
N SER A 34 -11.71 -8.40 0.27
CA SER A 34 -12.20 -9.25 -0.80
C SER A 34 -11.26 -10.44 -1.00
N LYS A 35 -11.76 -11.65 -0.70
CA LYS A 35 -10.96 -12.89 -0.81
C LYS A 35 -10.41 -13.12 -2.23
N SER A 36 -11.06 -12.59 -3.26
CA SER A 36 -10.61 -12.70 -4.66
C SER A 36 -9.25 -12.04 -4.94
N LEU A 37 -8.82 -11.12 -4.07
CA LEU A 37 -7.57 -10.38 -4.25
C LEU A 37 -6.41 -11.00 -3.46
N LEU A 38 -6.69 -11.93 -2.54
CA LEU A 38 -5.64 -12.60 -1.77
C LEU A 38 -4.70 -13.38 -2.69
N GLY A 39 -3.39 -13.25 -2.45
CA GLY A 39 -2.37 -13.94 -3.24
C GLY A 39 -2.00 -13.28 -4.57
N VAL A 40 -2.65 -12.18 -4.97
CA VAL A 40 -2.18 -11.37 -6.11
C VAL A 40 -0.79 -10.84 -5.78
N ARG A 41 0.14 -11.01 -6.72
CA ARG A 41 1.53 -10.55 -6.62
C ARG A 41 2.04 -10.10 -7.99
N GLY A 42 2.91 -9.11 -7.98
CA GLY A 42 3.45 -8.55 -9.21
C GLY A 42 4.23 -7.27 -9.01
N ILE A 43 4.35 -6.49 -10.08
CA ILE A 43 5.03 -5.19 -10.10
C ILE A 43 3.96 -4.10 -10.21
N ILE A 44 4.05 -3.06 -9.39
CA ILE A 44 3.18 -1.89 -9.52
C ILE A 44 3.57 -1.13 -10.78
N VAL A 45 2.66 -1.00 -11.74
CA VAL A 45 2.89 -0.26 -12.99
C VAL A 45 2.32 1.15 -12.93
N ARG A 46 1.30 1.37 -12.10
CA ARG A 46 0.70 2.67 -11.87
C ARG A 46 0.13 2.74 -10.46
N GLU A 47 0.29 3.91 -9.86
CA GLU A 47 -0.41 4.31 -8.66
C GLU A 47 -1.45 5.39 -8.98
N SER A 48 -2.63 5.30 -8.37
CA SER A 48 -3.61 6.39 -8.32
C SER A 48 -3.94 6.71 -6.85
N ARG A 49 -4.80 7.69 -6.61
CA ARG A 49 -5.29 8.03 -5.26
C ARG A 49 -5.74 6.81 -4.46
N ASN A 50 -6.54 5.95 -5.09
CA ASN A 50 -7.28 4.89 -4.41
C ASN A 50 -6.83 3.49 -4.81
N THR A 51 -6.02 3.34 -5.87
CA THR A 51 -5.71 2.04 -6.45
C THR A 51 -4.24 1.87 -6.81
N PHE A 52 -3.83 0.60 -6.89
CA PHE A 52 -2.61 0.16 -7.55
C PHE A 52 -2.95 -0.70 -8.76
N SER A 53 -2.33 -0.40 -9.90
CA SER A 53 -2.32 -1.31 -11.05
C SER A 53 -1.10 -2.21 -10.93
N ILE A 54 -1.32 -3.53 -10.84
CA ILE A 54 -0.28 -4.53 -10.63
C ILE A 54 -0.16 -5.41 -11.87
N LEU A 55 1.02 -5.42 -12.49
CA LEU A 55 1.38 -6.37 -13.53
C LEU A 55 1.76 -7.71 -12.89
N THR A 56 0.92 -8.71 -13.09
CA THR A 56 1.12 -10.07 -12.57
C THR A 56 2.11 -10.87 -13.40
N SER A 57 2.61 -11.98 -12.87
CA SER A 57 3.46 -12.92 -13.63
C SER A 57 2.77 -13.51 -14.87
N ARG A 58 1.44 -13.48 -14.93
CA ARG A 58 0.66 -13.90 -16.10
C ARG A 58 0.55 -12.83 -17.18
N LYS A 59 1.38 -11.76 -17.11
CA LYS A 59 1.35 -10.58 -17.99
C LYS A 59 -0.01 -9.87 -18.05
N LYS A 60 -0.85 -10.06 -17.02
CA LYS A 60 -2.13 -9.36 -16.87
C LYS A 60 -1.99 -8.25 -15.83
N THR A 61 -2.52 -7.08 -16.15
CA THR A 61 -2.62 -5.95 -15.21
C THR A 61 -3.94 -6.05 -14.45
N ILE A 62 -3.87 -6.03 -13.13
CA ILE A 62 -5.05 -6.05 -12.24
C ILE A 62 -5.05 -4.75 -11.44
N VAL A 63 -6.21 -4.09 -11.35
CA VAL A 63 -6.41 -2.90 -10.52
C VAL A 63 -6.88 -3.34 -9.14
N ILE A 64 -6.14 -2.93 -8.11
CA ILE A 64 -6.37 -3.31 -6.73
C ILE A 64 -6.72 -2.06 -5.92
N PRO A 65 -7.85 -2.04 -5.19
CA PRO A 65 -8.15 -0.96 -4.26
C PRO A 65 -7.15 -0.98 -3.08
N LYS A 66 -6.69 0.20 -2.69
CA LYS A 66 -5.87 0.37 -1.48
C LYS A 66 -6.71 0.11 -0.22
N SER A 67 -7.93 0.63 -0.18
CA SER A 67 -8.80 0.41 0.98
C SER A 67 -9.09 -1.08 1.20
N GLY A 68 -9.01 -1.50 2.46
CA GLY A 68 -9.26 -2.87 2.87
C GLY A 68 -8.18 -3.87 2.49
N CYS A 69 -7.01 -3.43 2.03
CA CYS A 69 -5.88 -4.29 1.68
C CYS A 69 -4.65 -4.02 2.56
N ILE A 70 -3.87 -5.07 2.84
CA ILE A 70 -2.51 -4.96 3.37
C ILE A 70 -1.55 -5.45 2.31
N PHE A 71 -0.62 -4.58 1.94
CA PHE A 71 0.38 -4.82 0.91
C PHE A 71 1.70 -5.26 1.56
N SER A 72 2.28 -6.32 1.03
CA SER A 72 3.60 -6.81 1.42
C SER A 72 4.63 -6.37 0.40
N PHE A 73 5.55 -5.53 0.84
CA PHE A 73 6.73 -5.09 0.11
C PHE A 73 7.99 -5.75 0.70
N LYS A 74 9.13 -5.54 0.05
CA LYS A 74 10.43 -6.02 0.59
C LYS A 74 10.77 -5.31 1.90
N GLU A 75 10.38 -4.04 2.00
CA GLU A 75 10.60 -3.15 3.12
C GLU A 75 9.67 -3.46 4.29
N GLY A 76 8.49 -4.05 4.02
CA GLY A 76 7.57 -4.47 5.07
C GLY A 76 6.10 -4.54 4.67
N LEU A 77 5.25 -4.65 5.68
CA LEU A 77 3.80 -4.63 5.53
C LEU A 77 3.26 -3.20 5.63
N VAL A 78 2.45 -2.81 4.66
CA VAL A 78 1.85 -1.48 4.55
C VAL A 78 0.33 -1.60 4.44
N SER A 79 -0.38 -0.93 5.34
CA SER A 79 -1.84 -0.82 5.23
C SER A 79 -2.21 0.07 4.05
N GLY A 80 -3.11 -0.38 3.19
CA GLY A 80 -3.56 0.46 2.09
C GLY A 80 -4.36 1.68 2.53
N GLU A 81 -4.95 1.67 3.74
CA GLU A 81 -5.68 2.81 4.31
C GLU A 81 -4.79 4.05 4.45
N ILE A 82 -3.52 3.87 4.81
CA ILE A 82 -2.58 5.00 4.94
C ILE A 82 -2.12 5.54 3.58
N LEU A 83 -2.32 4.79 2.50
CA LEU A 83 -1.90 5.13 1.14
C LEU A 83 -3.02 5.81 0.32
N ILE A 84 -4.21 6.06 0.89
CA ILE A 84 -5.36 6.66 0.20
C ILE A 84 -5.14 8.17 0.01
N MET A 85 -4.26 8.51 -0.93
CA MET A 85 -3.94 9.85 -1.39
C MET A 85 -3.17 9.77 -2.71
N ASN A 86 -3.08 10.88 -3.43
CA ASN A 86 -2.24 10.91 -4.63
C ASN A 86 -0.75 10.76 -4.23
N PRO A 87 0.10 10.20 -5.11
CA PRO A 87 1.54 10.07 -4.87
C PRO A 87 2.19 11.39 -4.44
N GLU A 88 1.88 12.49 -5.13
CA GLU A 88 2.44 13.83 -4.85
C GLU A 88 1.99 14.39 -3.49
N ASP A 89 0.74 14.13 -3.12
CA ASP A 89 0.16 14.55 -1.84
C ASP A 89 0.75 13.78 -0.65
N ARG A 90 1.25 12.56 -0.90
CA ARG A 90 1.75 11.65 0.13
C ARG A 90 2.95 12.21 0.85
N ILE A 91 3.87 12.83 0.13
CA ILE A 91 5.10 13.39 0.70
C ILE A 91 4.76 14.36 1.83
N LYS A 92 3.84 15.31 1.59
CA LYS A 92 3.48 16.32 2.60
C LYS A 92 2.58 15.73 3.70
N LYS A 93 1.47 15.09 3.32
CA LYS A 93 0.44 14.65 4.28
C LYS A 93 0.92 13.50 5.16
N LEU A 94 1.69 12.57 4.60
CA LEU A 94 2.16 11.41 5.34
C LEU A 94 3.39 11.77 6.18
N TYR A 95 4.25 12.68 5.73
CA TYR A 95 5.37 13.15 6.55
C TYR A 95 4.87 13.72 7.89
N SER A 96 3.87 14.61 7.84
CA SER A 96 3.27 15.15 9.06
C SER A 96 2.62 14.09 9.94
N LYS A 97 2.07 13.00 9.39
CA LYS A 97 1.44 11.94 10.20
C LYS A 97 2.45 10.97 10.81
N VAL A 98 3.52 10.67 10.06
CA VAL A 98 4.45 9.58 10.36
C VAL A 98 5.66 10.06 11.17
N PHE A 99 6.07 11.31 10.93
CA PHE A 99 7.28 11.92 11.51
C PHE A 99 7.01 13.09 12.45
N SER A 100 5.86 13.77 12.38
CA SER A 100 5.53 14.74 13.43
C SER A 100 5.15 13.98 14.70
N LYS A 101 6.11 13.94 15.61
CA LYS A 101 5.99 13.57 17.00
C LYS A 101 6.57 14.70 17.82
#